data_AF-A0A535DVT8-F1
#
_entry.id   AF-A0A535DVT8-F1
#
_cell.length_a   1.000
_cell.length_b   1.000
_cell.length_c   1.000
_cell.angle_alpha   90.00
_cell.angle_beta   90.00
_cell.angle_gamma   90.00
#
_symmetry.space_group_name_H-M   'P 1'
#
loop_
_entity.id
_entity.type
_entity.pdbx_description
1 polymer ?
#
loop_
_entity_poly.entity_id
_entity_poly.type
_entity_poly.pdbx_seq_one_letter_code
_entity_poly.pdbx_strand_id
1 'polypeptide(L)' 'MAQTTCDRCQAPLVEDAAYCDNCGERTRKARRMIRLAVRVELLFIALVIVLVGAFAAIYYFQQ' A
#
# COMPACT_ATOMS: atom_id res chain seq x y z
N MET A 1 -17.39 -6.99 4.66
CA MET A 1 -17.60 -8.38 4.25
C MET A 1 -16.27 -9.11 4.38
N ALA A 2 -16.19 -10.13 5.23
CA ALA A 2 -15.00 -10.96 5.38
C ALA A 2 -14.80 -11.82 4.12
N GLN A 3 -13.54 -12.05 3.72
CA GLN A 3 -13.23 -12.95 2.60
C GLN A 3 -13.28 -14.38 3.12
N THR A 4 -14.31 -15.14 2.75
CA THR A 4 -14.49 -16.53 3.18
C THR A 4 -13.84 -17.55 2.25
N THR A 5 -13.48 -17.15 1.02
CA THR A 5 -12.87 -18.02 0.02
C THR A 5 -11.70 -17.34 -0.70
N CYS A 6 -10.73 -18.14 -1.14
CA CYS A 6 -9.57 -17.66 -1.87
C CYS A 6 -9.95 -17.23 -3.29
N ASP A 7 -9.57 -16.02 -3.70
CA ASP A 7 -9.81 -15.52 -5.07
C ASP A 7 -9.09 -16.35 -6.16
N ARG A 8 -8.06 -17.15 -5.80
CA ARG A 8 -7.25 -17.92 -6.75
C ARG A 8 -7.65 -19.40 -6.82
N CYS A 9 -7.63 -20.10 -5.70
CA CYS A 9 -7.90 -21.55 -5.65
C CYS A 9 -9.29 -21.90 -5.11
N GLN A 10 -10.10 -20.91 -4.73
CA GLN A 10 -11.45 -21.07 -4.19
C GLN A 10 -11.55 -21.90 -2.89
N ALA A 11 -10.41 -22.25 -2.27
CA ALA A 11 -10.38 -22.91 -0.97
C ALA A 11 -10.98 -22.00 0.12
N PRO A 12 -11.56 -22.59 1.18
CA PRO A 12 -12.03 -21.83 2.33
C PRO A 12 -10.86 -21.10 3.00
N LEU A 13 -11.08 -19.85 3.39
CA LEU A 13 -10.12 -19.04 4.12
C LEU A 13 -10.52 -18.95 5.58
N VAL A 14 -9.54 -19.09 6.47
CA VAL A 14 -9.69 -18.76 7.89
C VAL A 14 -9.95 -17.25 8.01
N GLU A 15 -10.76 -16.85 8.98
CA GLU A 15 -11.02 -15.44 9.24
C GLU A 15 -9.72 -14.67 9.47
N ASP A 16 -9.61 -13.51 8.82
CA ASP A 16 -8.45 -12.62 8.87
C ASP A 16 -7.09 -13.21 8.43
N ALA A 17 -7.09 -14.36 7.75
CA ALA A 17 -5.88 -14.91 7.16
C ALA A 17 -5.20 -13.90 6.21
N ALA A 18 -3.89 -13.72 6.38
CA ALA A 18 -3.09 -12.86 5.50
C ALA A 18 -2.74 -13.55 4.16
N TYR A 19 -2.65 -14.88 4.18
CA TYR A 19 -2.36 -15.74 3.03
C TYR A 19 -3.32 -16.94 3.04
N CYS A 20 -3.52 -17.56 1.89
CA CYS A 20 -4.25 -18.81 1.77
C CYS A 20 -3.35 -19.99 2.16
N ASP A 21 -3.81 -20.84 3.08
CA ASP A 21 -3.04 -22.01 3.54
C ASP A 21 -2.86 -23.08 2.44
N ASN A 22 -3.73 -23.09 1.43
CA ASN A 22 -3.70 -24.10 0.37
C ASN A 22 -2.82 -23.69 -0.83
N CYS A 23 -2.87 -22.43 -1.27
CA CYS A 23 -2.13 -21.98 -2.46
C CYS A 23 -1.09 -20.89 -2.20
N GLY A 24 -0.96 -20.40 -0.96
CA GLY A 24 -0.01 -19.34 -0.59
C GLY A 24 -0.37 -17.93 -1.08
N GLU A 25 -1.50 -17.77 -1.78
CA GLU A 25 -1.92 -16.49 -2.34
C GLU A 25 -2.31 -15.51 -1.22
N ARG A 26 -1.80 -14.28 -1.30
CA ARG A 26 -2.10 -13.22 -0.31
C ARG A 26 -3.58 -12.82 -0.40
N THR A 27 -4.27 -12.66 0.73
CA THR A 27 -5.71 -12.37 0.71
C THR A 27 -6.01 -10.96 0.19
N ARG A 28 -7.25 -10.73 -0.28
CA ARG A 28 -7.68 -9.42 -0.79
C ARG A 28 -7.61 -8.35 0.30
N LYS A 29 -7.93 -8.71 1.55
CA LYS A 29 -7.82 -7.83 2.72
C LYS A 29 -6.37 -7.38 2.92
N ALA A 30 -5.43 -8.33 2.97
CA ALA A 30 -4.00 -8.05 3.10
C ALA A 30 -3.48 -7.16 1.96
N ARG A 31 -3.85 -7.46 0.71
CA ARG A 31 -3.48 -6.62 -0.45
C ARG A 31 -4.05 -5.20 -0.38
N ARG A 32 -5.27 -5.03 0.15
CA ARG A 32 -5.89 -3.70 0.30
C ARG A 32 -5.15 -2.88 1.35
N MET A 33 -4.80 -3.48 2.49
CA MET A 33 -4.04 -2.81 3.54
C MET A 33 -2.67 -2.34 3.04
N ILE A 34 -1.94 -3.20 2.33
CA ILE A 34 -0.62 -2.85 1.77
C ILE A 34 -0.74 -1.70 0.76
N ARG A 35 -1.73 -1.74 -0.14
CA ARG A 35 -1.94 -0.63 -1.10
C ARG A 35 -2.22 0.70 -0.42
N LEU A 36 -2.95 0.70 0.70
CA LEU A 36 -3.19 1.92 1.47
C LEU A 36 -1.91 2.41 2.14
N ALA A 37 -1.15 1.53 2.79
CA ALA A 37 0.12 1.89 3.43
C ALA A 37 1.11 2.49 2.42
N VAL A 38 1.33 1.80 1.28
CA VAL A 38 2.21 2.28 0.20
C VAL A 38 1.73 3.63 -0.34
N ARG A 39 0.41 3.82 -0.54
CA ARG A 39 -0.13 5.10 -1.02
C ARG A 39 0.16 6.24 -0.04
N VAL A 40 0.02 6.01 1.27
CA VAL A 40 0.31 7.02 2.30
C VAL A 40 1.80 7.36 2.31
N GLU A 41 2.68 6.36 2.25
CA GLU A 41 4.12 6.56 2.19
C GLU A 41 4.55 7.36 0.95
N LEU A 42 4.01 7.03 -0.22
CA LEU A 42 4.26 7.77 -1.47
C LEU A 42 3.78 9.22 -1.38
N LEU A 43 2.63 9.49 -0.75
CA LEU A 43 2.15 10.86 -0.55
C LEU A 43 3.08 11.65 0.37
N PHE A 44 3.57 11.03 1.45
CA PHE A 44 4.52 11.65 2.36
C PHE A 44 5.84 12.01 1.65
N ILE A 45 6.41 11.05 0.92
CA ILE A 45 7.65 11.27 0.14
C ILE A 45 7.46 12.37 -0.89
N ALA A 46 6.34 12.36 -1.63
CA ALA A 46 6.03 13.39 -2.61
C ALA A 46 5.94 14.79 -1.98
N LEU A 47 5.30 14.91 -0.81
CA LEU A 47 5.22 16.17 -0.07
C LEU A 47 6.61 16.68 0.34
N VAL A 48 7.47 15.80 0.85
CA VAL A 48 8.85 16.16 1.21
C VAL A 48 9.63 16.63 -0.03
N ILE A 49 9.52 15.92 -1.16
CA ILE A 49 10.18 16.33 -2.42
C ILE A 49 9.69 17.71 -2.88
N VAL A 50 8.38 17.97 -2.82
CA VAL A 50 7.81 19.26 -3.18
C VAL A 50 8.32 20.37 -2.25
N LEU A 51 8.37 20.12 -0.95
CA LEU A 51 8.87 21.07 0.04
C LEU A 51 10.34 21.40 -0.25
N VAL A 52 11.20 20.40 -0.36
CA VAL A 52 12.63 20.59 -0.64
C VAL A 52 12.85 21.29 -1.98
N GLY A 53 12.10 20.89 -3.02
CA GLY A 53 12.15 21.51 -4.35
C GLY A 53 11.74 22.99 -4.32
N ALA A 54 10.72 23.35 -3.54
CA ALA A 54 10.31 24.73 -3.36
C ALA A 54 11.40 25.57 -2.70
N PHE A 55 12.03 25.06 -1.63
CA PHE A 55 13.15 25.74 -0.98
C PHE A 55 14.35 25.92 -1.92
N ALA A 56 14.72 24.88 -2.65
CA ALA A 56 15.81 24.95 -3.62
C ALA A 56 15.54 25.97 -4.73
N ALA A 57 14.30 26.03 -5.23
CA ALA A 57 13.90 27.02 -6.22
C ALA A 57 13.99 28.44 -5.68
N ILE A 58 13.48 28.70 -4.47
CA ILE A 58 13.56 30.03 -3.83
C ILE A 58 15.02 30.46 -3.67
N TYR A 59 15.89 29.57 -3.18
CA TYR A 59 17.31 29.87 -3.02
C TYR A 59 17.97 30.21 -4.36
N TYR A 60 17.68 29.43 -5.40
CA TYR A 60 18.20 29.68 -6.74
C TYR A 60 17.75 31.04 -7.31
N PHE A 61 16.51 31.46 -7.07
CA PHE A 61 16.01 32.77 -7.54
C PHE A 61 16.50 33.96 -6.70
N GLN A 62 16.97 33.74 -5.47
CA GLN A 62 17.48 34.78 -4.57
C GLN A 62 18.96 35.13 -4.84
N GLN A 63 19.67 34.33 -5.63
CA GLN A 63 21.06 34.53 -6.00
C GLN A 63 21.19 35.38 -7.27
#